data_AF-A0A928HA02-F1
#
_entry.id   AF-A0A928HA02-F1
#
_cell.length_a   1.000
_cell.length_b   1.000
_cell.length_c   1.000
_cell.angle_alpha   90.00
_cell.angle_beta   90.00
_cell.angle_gamma   90.00
#
_symmetry.space_group_name_H-M   'P 1'
#
loop_
_entity.id
_entity.type
_entity.pdbx_description
1 polymer ?
#
loop_
_entity_poly.entity_id
_entity_poly.type
_entity_poly.pdbx_seq_one_letter_code
_entity_poly.pdbx_strand_id
1 'polypeptide(L)' 'MSPTKTAQITLPNGEVVPVYPVESVQETEETKRLRESAERAGANAIAKAFSKGILVTIIRDGVMIQINPDRTETVLEA' A
#
# COMPACT_ATOMS: atom_id res chain seq x y z
N MET A 1 -21.21 30.98 2.95
CA MET A 1 -21.07 29.52 3.07
C MET A 1 -22.10 28.88 2.18
N SER A 2 -21.69 28.21 1.11
CA SER A 2 -22.61 27.56 0.17
C SER A 2 -22.97 26.16 0.69
N PRO A 3 -24.24 25.73 0.63
CA PRO A 3 -24.65 24.43 1.14
C PRO A 3 -24.08 23.31 0.26
N THR A 4 -23.33 22.39 0.85
CA THR A 4 -22.88 21.16 0.21
C THR A 4 -24.10 20.35 -0.20
N LYS A 5 -24.39 20.24 -1.51
CA LYS A 5 -25.47 19.40 -2.03
C LYS A 5 -25.16 17.94 -1.68
N THR A 6 -25.83 17.39 -0.67
CA THR A 6 -25.78 15.96 -0.33
C THR A 6 -26.57 15.18 -1.38
N ALA A 7 -25.96 14.20 -2.03
CA ALA A 7 -26.68 13.27 -2.90
C ALA A 7 -27.49 12.30 -2.03
N GLN A 8 -28.61 11.76 -2.52
CA GLN A 8 -29.42 10.77 -1.81
C GLN A 8 -29.53 9.50 -2.65
N ILE A 9 -29.47 8.34 -2.01
CA ILE A 9 -29.72 7.04 -2.66
C ILE A 9 -30.89 6.34 -1.97
N THR A 10 -31.68 5.62 -2.76
CA THR A 10 -32.75 4.75 -2.24
C THR A 10 -32.26 3.32 -2.21
N LEU A 11 -32.29 2.70 -1.03
CA LEU A 11 -31.94 1.31 -0.82
C LEU A 11 -33.06 0.37 -1.33
N PRO A 12 -32.76 -0.91 -1.61
CA PRO A 12 -33.75 -1.89 -2.08
C PRO A 12 -34.93 -2.12 -1.12
N ASN A 13 -34.75 -1.82 0.18
CA ASN A 13 -35.80 -1.85 1.20
C ASN A 13 -36.69 -0.59 1.19
N GLY A 14 -36.46 0.36 0.27
CA GLY A 14 -37.20 1.62 0.14
C GLY A 14 -36.68 2.77 1.01
N GLU A 15 -35.65 2.53 1.83
CA GLU A 15 -35.06 3.55 2.70
C GLU A 15 -34.20 4.54 1.92
N VAL A 16 -34.31 5.84 2.21
CA VAL A 16 -33.53 6.89 1.55
C VAL A 16 -32.41 7.35 2.46
N VAL A 17 -31.17 7.26 1.99
CA VAL A 17 -29.96 7.54 2.77
C VAL A 17 -29.16 8.67 2.11
N PRO A 18 -28.70 9.68 2.89
CA PRO A 18 -27.79 10.69 2.37
C PRO A 18 -26.41 10.07 2.08
N VAL A 19 -25.88 10.35 0.89
CA VAL A 19 -24.52 10.03 0.48
C VAL A 19 -23.66 11.27 0.64
N TYR A 20 -22.70 11.16 1.54
CA TYR A 20 -21.64 12.15 1.71
C TYR A 20 -20.50 11.78 0.76
N PRO A 21 -19.98 12.73 -0.04
CA PRO A 21 -18.74 12.48 -0.77
C PRO A 21 -17.67 12.13 0.25
N VAL A 22 -17.11 10.92 0.14
CA VAL A 22 -15.91 10.56 0.88
C VAL A 22 -14.82 11.43 0.31
N GLU A 23 -14.27 12.35 1.11
CA GLU A 23 -13.06 13.06 0.73
C GLU A 23 -12.01 11.99 0.44
N SER A 24 -11.59 11.87 -0.82
CA SER A 24 -10.42 11.08 -1.16
C SER A 24 -9.30 11.58 -0.26
N VAL A 25 -8.72 10.71 0.58
CA VAL A 25 -7.58 11.08 1.42
C VAL A 25 -6.51 11.59 0.48
N GLN A 26 -6.40 12.91 0.34
CA GLN A 26 -5.41 13.53 -0.50
C GLN A 26 -4.08 13.16 0.14
N GLU A 27 -3.32 12.37 -0.60
CA GLU A 27 -1.98 12.01 -0.19
C GLU A 27 -1.19 13.29 0.10
N THR A 28 -0.90 13.50 1.39
CA THR A 28 -0.17 14.68 1.81
C THR A 28 1.27 14.58 1.30
N GLU A 29 1.91 15.72 1.04
CA GLU A 29 3.34 15.75 0.71
C GLU A 29 4.19 15.07 1.80
N GLU A 30 3.73 15.09 3.05
CA GLU A 30 4.32 14.32 4.14
C GLU A 30 4.21 12.81 3.93
N THR A 31 3.05 12.30 3.52
CA THR A 31 2.84 10.88 3.21
C THR A 31 3.75 10.42 2.08
N LYS A 32 3.94 11.25 1.05
CA LYS A 32 4.89 10.96 -0.05
C LYS A 32 6.31 10.84 0.46
N ARG A 33 6.78 11.81 1.24
CA ARG A 33 8.13 11.81 1.83
C ARG A 33 8.37 10.60 2.73
N LEU A 34 7.37 10.21 3.52
CA LEU A 34 7.43 9.02 4.36
C LEU A 34 7.57 7.75 3.51
N ARG A 35 6.82 7.64 2.41
CA ARG A 35 6.96 6.52 1.49
C ARG A 35 8.35 6.46 0.85
N GLU A 36 8.83 7.57 0.30
CA GLU A 36 10.17 7.63 -0.31
C GLU A 36 11.28 7.28 0.69
N SER A 37 11.14 7.72 1.95
CA SER A 37 12.07 7.38 3.03
C SER A 37 12.05 5.87 3.32
N ALA A 38 10.86 5.28 3.43
CA ALA A 38 10.69 3.86 3.67
C ALA A 38 11.26 3.00 2.53
N GLU A 39 11.01 3.39 1.28
CA GLU A 39 11.55 2.73 0.08
C GLU A 39 13.08 2.76 0.07
N ARG A 40 13.68 3.91 0.37
CA ARG A 40 15.14 4.05 0.43
C ARG A 40 15.74 3.21 1.55
N ALA A 41 15.12 3.21 2.73
CA ALA A 41 15.55 2.39 3.86
C ALA A 41 15.49 0.89 3.52
N GLY A 42 14.39 0.45 2.90
CA GLY A 42 14.21 -0.92 2.43
C GLY A 42 15.29 -1.33 1.42
N ALA A 43 15.51 -0.50 0.38
CA ALA A 43 16.53 -0.77 -0.64
C ALA A 43 17.94 -0.91 -0.03
N ASN A 44 18.29 -0.03 0.91
CA ASN A 44 19.58 -0.10 1.61
C ASN A 44 19.71 -1.37 2.48
N ALA A 45 18.65 -1.76 3.18
CA ALA A 45 18.65 -2.97 3.98
C ALA A 45 18.83 -4.23 3.12
N ILE A 46 18.12 -4.30 1.99
CA ILE A 46 18.23 -5.39 1.01
C ILE A 46 19.65 -5.45 0.42
N ALA A 47 20.20 -4.32 -0.02
CA ALA A 47 21.55 -4.26 -0.57
C ALA A 47 22.60 -4.73 0.45
N LYS A 48 22.44 -4.36 1.73
CA LYS A 48 23.33 -4.80 2.81
C LYS A 48 23.16 -6.27 3.18
N ALA A 49 21.96 -6.82 3.06
CA ALA A 49 21.72 -8.26 3.23
C ALA A 49 22.43 -9.05 2.12
N PHE A 50 22.25 -8.64 0.86
CA PHE A 50 22.88 -9.29 -0.29
C PHE A 50 24.41 -9.20 -0.28
N SER A 51 24.99 -8.07 0.14
CA SER A 51 26.45 -7.95 0.28
C SER A 51 27.05 -8.88 1.35
N LYS A 52 26.21 -9.45 2.23
CA LYS A 52 26.58 -10.45 3.24
C LYS A 52 26.20 -11.88 2.85
N GLY A 53 25.67 -12.09 1.64
CA GLY A 53 25.17 -13.40 1.21
C GLY A 53 23.87 -13.83 1.92
N ILE A 54 23.13 -12.89 2.51
CA ILE A 54 21.89 -13.17 3.24
C ILE A 54 20.71 -13.05 2.27
N LEU A 55 19.86 -14.08 2.24
CA LEU A 55 18.58 -14.08 1.54
C LEU A 55 17.55 -13.16 2.19
N VAL A 56 16.66 -12.58 1.39
CA VAL A 56 15.59 -11.68 1.87
C VAL A 56 14.24 -12.29 1.53
N THR A 57 13.32 -12.32 2.48
CA THR A 57 11.92 -12.72 2.21
C THR A 57 11.05 -11.48 2.14
N ILE A 58 10.24 -11.37 1.09
CA ILE A 58 9.25 -10.31 0.90
C ILE A 58 7.86 -10.93 0.73
N ILE A 59 6.82 -10.09 0.88
CA ILE A 59 5.46 -10.44 0.50
C ILE A 59 5.09 -9.59 -0.71
N ARG A 60 4.75 -10.23 -1.83
CA ARG A 60 4.30 -9.59 -3.07
C ARG A 60 2.96 -10.22 -3.45
N ASP A 61 1.91 -9.40 -3.57
CA ASP A 61 0.56 -9.86 -3.92
C ASP A 61 0.01 -10.99 -3.01
N GLY A 62 0.36 -10.93 -1.71
CA GLY A 62 -0.03 -11.93 -0.72
C GLY A 62 0.79 -13.23 -0.75
N VAL A 63 1.78 -13.32 -1.64
CA VAL A 63 2.68 -14.47 -1.77
C VAL A 63 4.02 -14.16 -1.10
N MET A 64 4.52 -15.10 -0.30
CA MET A 64 5.88 -15.02 0.25
C MET A 64 6.90 -15.38 -0.83
N ILE A 65 7.84 -14.48 -1.10
CA ILE A 65 8.90 -14.66 -2.08
C ILE A 65 10.24 -14.50 -1.38
N GLN A 66 11.08 -15.52 -1.47
CA GLN A 66 12.47 -15.45 -1.06
C GLN A 66 13.33 -14.99 -2.24
N ILE A 67 14.13 -13.94 -2.03
CA ILE A 67 15.05 -13.37 -3.00
C ILE A 67 16.48 -13.67 -2.55
N ASN A 68 17.23 -14.34 -3.41
CA ASN A 68 18.64 -14.63 -3.19
C ASN A 68 19.52 -13.44 -3.59
N PRO A 69 20.78 -13.37 -3.12
CA PRO A 69 21.73 -12.33 -3.50
C PRO A 69 22.01 -12.23 -5.01
N ASP A 70 21.86 -13.34 -5.75
CA ASP A 70 21.99 -13.41 -7.21
C ASP A 70 20.72 -12.93 -7.96
N ARG A 71 19.73 -12.42 -7.22
CA ARG A 71 18.41 -11.97 -7.68
C ARG A 71 17.49 -13.07 -8.17
N THR A 72 17.81 -14.34 -7.94
CA THR A 72 16.84 -15.41 -8.16
C THR A 72 15.73 -15.32 -7.11
N GLU A 73 14.50 -15.48 -7.55
CA GLU A 73 13.31 -15.46 -6.70
C GLU A 73 12.78 -16.89 -6.54
N THR A 74 12.41 -17.26 -5.32
CA THR A 74 11.77 -18.53 -5.00
C THR A 74 10.45 -18.24 -4.29
N VAL A 75 9.34 -18.73 -4.85
CA VAL A 75 8.04 -18.65 -4.18
C VAL A 75 8.02 -19.63 -3.03
N LEU A 76 7.72 -19.14 -1.83
CA LEU A 76 7.50 -19.96 -0.65
C LEU A 76 6.00 -20.25 -0.58
N GLU A 77 5.61 -21.42 -1.06
CA GLU A 77 4.25 -21.93 -0.84
C GLU A 77 4.08 -22.23 0.66
N ALA A 78 2.96 -21.79 1.22
CA ALA A 78 2.56 -22.09 2.59
C ALA A 78 1.91 -23.48 2.69
#